data_AF-E6QI84-F1
#
_entry.id   AF-E6QI84-F1
#
_cell.length_a   1.000
_cell.length_b   1.000
_cell.length_c   1.000
_cell.angle_alpha   90.00
_cell.angle_beta   90.00
_cell.angle_gamma   90.00
#
_symmetry.space_group_name_H-M   'P 1'
#
loop_
_entity.id
_entity.type
_entity.pdbx_description
1 polymer ?
#
loop_
_entity_poly.entity_id
_entity_poly.type
_entity_poly.pdbx_seq_one_letter_code
_entity_poly.pdbx_strand_id
1 'polypeptide(L)'
;MEFVPKGLPSGDSFPDGRPLMHILQFKVREDKMAKAVWNGMVVAESDQYEVVEGNVYFPDSALKREYFRPSTTTSTCPWKGQARYYSLVFADQENLDAAWYYPDPKLAARKIKNHVAFWRGVEVEK
;
A
#
# COMPACT_ATOMS: atom_id res chain seq x y z
N MET A 1 42.37 -38.99 15.92
CA MET A 1 41.38 -38.73 14.86
C MET A 1 40.11 -39.49 15.28
N GLU A 2 39.09 -38.86 15.89
CA GLU A 2 38.18 -37.80 15.35
C GLU A 2 37.08 -38.40 14.45
N PHE A 3 35.77 -38.14 14.61
CA PHE A 3 35.00 -37.36 15.61
C PHE A 3 33.58 -37.98 15.83
N VAL A 4 32.72 -37.39 16.68
CA VAL A 4 31.48 -37.99 17.26
C VAL A 4 30.27 -37.02 17.15
N PRO A 5 29.09 -37.43 16.58
CA PRO A 5 27.96 -38.05 17.30
C PRO A 5 27.28 -39.23 16.54
N LYS A 6 26.30 -40.04 17.01
CA LYS A 6 25.33 -40.11 18.16
C LYS A 6 23.92 -39.48 17.96
N GLY A 7 22.89 -40.33 17.77
CA GLY A 7 21.45 -40.05 17.96
C GLY A 7 20.60 -40.01 16.67
N LEU A 8 19.28 -40.26 16.66
CA LEU A 8 18.32 -40.79 17.66
C LEU A 8 17.14 -41.49 16.90
N PRO A 9 16.33 -42.38 17.50
CA PRO A 9 15.26 -43.10 16.78
C PRO A 9 13.93 -42.32 16.70
N SER A 10 13.02 -42.82 15.86
CA SER A 10 11.76 -42.18 15.46
C SER A 10 10.63 -42.26 16.51
N GLY A 11 9.93 -41.13 16.68
CA GLY A 11 8.47 -41.09 16.90
C GLY A 11 7.95 -41.34 18.33
N ASP A 12 7.32 -40.32 18.91
CA ASP A 12 6.25 -40.49 19.90
C ASP A 12 5.27 -39.30 19.80
N SER A 13 4.08 -39.42 20.41
CA SER A 13 2.97 -38.45 20.29
C SER A 13 2.70 -37.69 21.59
N PHE A 14 2.25 -36.44 21.49
CA PHE A 14 2.08 -35.56 22.66
C PHE A 14 0.83 -35.93 23.50
N PRO A 15 0.93 -36.07 24.83
CA PRO A 15 -0.10 -36.67 25.68
C PRO A 15 -1.19 -35.71 26.21
N ASP A 16 -1.39 -34.53 25.61
CA ASP A 16 -2.07 -33.39 26.26
C ASP A 16 -3.52 -33.09 25.79
N GLY A 17 -4.15 -33.99 25.03
CA GLY A 17 -5.62 -34.07 24.87
C GLY A 17 -6.39 -32.87 24.29
N ARG A 18 -5.73 -31.84 23.73
CA ARG A 18 -6.39 -30.61 23.26
C ARG A 18 -7.23 -30.83 21.97
N PRO A 19 -8.44 -30.24 21.85
CA PRO A 19 -9.28 -30.41 20.68
C PRO A 19 -8.77 -29.63 19.46
N LEU A 20 -8.97 -30.18 18.25
CA LEU A 20 -8.86 -29.43 17.00
C LEU A 20 -10.07 -28.48 16.86
N MET A 21 -10.00 -27.32 17.51
CA MET A 21 -10.78 -26.15 17.11
C MET A 21 -10.00 -25.39 16.02
N HIS A 22 -10.66 -25.16 14.89
CA HIS A 22 -10.05 -24.57 13.70
C HIS A 22 -9.38 -23.24 14.01
N ILE A 23 -8.11 -23.07 13.60
CA ILE A 23 -7.43 -21.78 13.63
C ILE A 23 -8.00 -20.91 12.50
N LEU A 24 -9.22 -20.41 12.67
CA LEU A 24 -9.61 -19.13 12.07
C LEU A 24 -8.87 -18.03 12.83
N GLN A 25 -7.58 -17.91 12.52
CA GLN A 25 -6.92 -16.62 12.58
C GLN A 25 -7.62 -15.73 11.55
N PHE A 26 -8.69 -15.07 11.99
CA PHE A 26 -8.99 -13.72 11.55
C PHE A 26 -7.78 -12.87 11.90
N LYS A 27 -6.76 -12.95 11.03
CA LYS A 27 -5.56 -12.14 11.12
C LYS A 27 -5.96 -10.75 10.66
N VAL A 28 -6.56 -10.00 11.58
CA VAL A 28 -6.65 -8.54 11.51
C VAL A 28 -5.22 -8.08 11.21
N ARG A 29 -5.01 -7.53 10.02
CA ARG A 29 -3.69 -7.07 9.58
C ARG A 29 -3.47 -5.66 10.10
N GLU A 30 -3.49 -5.53 11.42
CA GLU A 30 -3.53 -4.28 12.21
C GLU A 30 -2.21 -3.47 12.14
N ASP A 31 -1.38 -3.76 11.14
CA ASP A 31 0.03 -3.40 11.00
C ASP A 31 0.36 -2.93 9.56
N LYS A 32 -0.67 -2.47 8.83
CA LYS A 32 -0.58 -1.94 7.45
C LYS A 32 -1.57 -0.79 7.16
N MET A 33 -1.82 0.07 8.13
CA MET A 33 -2.53 1.33 7.88
C MET A 33 -1.55 2.34 7.29
N ALA A 34 -1.65 2.60 5.98
CA ALA A 34 -0.96 3.75 5.39
C ALA A 34 -1.83 5.00 5.42
N LYS A 35 -1.18 6.15 5.60
CA LYS A 35 -1.80 7.48 5.57
C LYS A 35 -0.90 8.47 4.85
N ALA A 36 -1.49 9.20 3.91
CA ALA A 36 -0.85 10.31 3.21
C ALA A 36 -1.23 11.61 3.94
N VAL A 37 -0.23 12.32 4.49
CA VAL A 37 -0.37 13.54 5.29
C VAL A 37 0.26 14.70 4.54
N TRP A 38 -0.45 15.82 4.42
CA TRP A 38 0.05 17.04 3.80
C TRP A 38 -0.32 18.25 4.66
N ASN A 39 0.66 19.09 5.03
CA ASN A 39 0.44 20.20 5.99
C ASN A 39 -0.24 19.74 7.31
N GLY A 40 0.03 18.52 7.78
CA GLY A 40 -0.61 17.92 8.96
C GLY A 40 -2.02 17.37 8.74
N MET A 41 -2.58 17.48 7.53
CA MET A 41 -3.88 16.90 7.16
C MET A 41 -3.72 15.55 6.47
N VAL A 42 -4.42 14.52 6.98
CA VAL A 42 -4.58 13.23 6.29
C VAL A 42 -5.46 13.41 5.05
N VAL A 43 -4.88 13.31 3.84
CA VAL A 43 -5.59 13.42 2.55
C VAL A 43 -6.02 12.07 1.96
N ALA A 44 -5.35 10.98 2.35
CA ALA A 44 -5.77 9.61 2.05
C ALA A 44 -5.33 8.64 3.17
N GLU A 45 -6.10 7.58 3.42
CA GLU A 45 -5.80 6.58 4.46
C GLU A 45 -6.41 5.21 4.11
N SER A 46 -5.64 4.12 4.23
CA SER A 46 -6.13 2.75 3.96
C SER A 46 -5.25 1.64 4.53
N ASP A 47 -5.89 0.51 4.85
CA ASP A 47 -5.29 -0.81 5.06
C ASP A 47 -4.81 -1.47 3.74
N GLN A 48 -5.35 -1.01 2.61
CA GLN A 48 -5.09 -1.54 1.28
C GLN A 48 -4.29 -0.52 0.47
N TYR A 49 -2.98 -0.80 0.33
CA TYR A 49 -2.07 -0.03 -0.51
C TYR A 49 -1.11 -0.95 -1.27
N GLU A 50 -0.77 -0.57 -2.50
CA GLU A 50 0.29 -1.22 -3.29
C GLU A 50 1.55 -0.34 -3.26
N VAL A 51 2.74 -0.94 -3.21
CA VAL A 51 4.02 -0.19 -3.25
C VAL A 51 4.78 -0.53 -4.52
N VAL A 52 5.02 0.46 -5.37
CA VAL A 52 5.74 0.29 -6.65
C VAL A 52 6.85 1.34 -6.76
N GLU A 53 8.09 0.88 -6.92
CA GLU A 53 9.30 1.72 -7.00
C GLU A 53 9.39 2.71 -5.82
N GLY A 54 9.14 2.23 -4.59
CA GLY A 54 9.15 3.04 -3.36
C GLY A 54 7.93 3.92 -3.13
N ASN A 55 7.13 4.19 -4.15
CA ASN A 55 5.91 5.01 -4.06
C ASN A 55 4.74 4.17 -3.54
N VAL A 56 3.95 4.72 -2.62
CA VAL A 56 2.73 4.10 -2.09
C VAL A 56 1.53 4.54 -2.93
N TYR A 57 0.73 3.58 -3.38
CA TYR A 57 -0.44 3.77 -4.23
C TYR A 57 -1.70 3.37 -3.45
N PHE A 58 -2.58 4.34 -3.20
CA PHE A 58 -3.84 4.19 -2.47
C PHE A 58 -5.03 4.03 -3.44
N PRO A 59 -6.02 3.17 -3.17
CA PRO A 59 -7.22 3.04 -4.00
C PRO A 59 -8.05 4.33 -3.96
N ASP A 60 -8.82 4.62 -5.01
CA ASP A 60 -9.58 5.88 -5.13
C ASP A 60 -10.69 6.07 -4.07
N SER A 61 -11.05 5.00 -3.36
CA SER A 61 -11.96 4.97 -2.20
C SER A 61 -11.31 5.46 -0.90
N ALA A 62 -9.97 5.40 -0.80
CA ALA A 62 -9.21 5.85 0.36
C ALA A 62 -8.91 7.36 0.34
N LEU A 63 -9.18 8.03 -0.78
CA LEU A 63 -8.89 9.45 -0.98
C LEU A 63 -10.05 10.33 -0.49
N LYS A 64 -9.74 11.32 0.34
CA LYS A 64 -10.67 12.40 0.71
C LYS A 64 -10.77 13.39 -0.44
N ARG A 65 -11.55 13.01 -1.47
CA ARG A 65 -11.68 13.73 -2.76
C ARG A 65 -12.05 15.22 -2.64
N GLU A 66 -12.56 15.66 -1.49
CA GLU A 66 -12.77 17.08 -1.16
C GLU A 66 -11.51 17.94 -1.31
N TYR A 67 -10.31 17.38 -1.07
CA TYR A 67 -9.02 18.09 -1.19
C TYR A 67 -8.36 17.92 -2.57
N PHE A 68 -8.98 17.23 -3.54
CA PHE A 68 -8.34 16.87 -4.81
C PHE A 68 -8.97 17.60 -5.99
N ARG A 69 -8.21 18.49 -6.63
CA ARG A 69 -8.58 19.08 -7.93
C ARG A 69 -7.96 18.30 -9.09
N PRO A 70 -8.73 17.94 -10.13
CA PRO A 70 -8.16 17.35 -11.35
C PRO A 70 -7.27 18.36 -12.06
N SER A 71 -6.01 18.00 -12.30
CA SER A 71 -5.09 18.78 -13.12
C SER A 71 -5.26 18.43 -14.60
N THR A 72 -4.97 19.37 -15.49
CA THR A 72 -4.84 19.09 -16.93
C THR A 72 -3.49 18.45 -17.27
N THR A 73 -2.53 18.47 -16.33
CA THR A 73 -1.24 17.77 -16.45
C THR A 73 -1.47 16.27 -16.64
N THR A 74 -0.86 15.72 -17.70
CA THR A 74 -0.78 14.28 -17.95
C THR A 74 0.62 13.94 -18.43
N SER A 75 1.07 12.71 -18.16
CA SER A 75 2.38 12.20 -18.61
C SER A 75 2.20 10.78 -19.14
N THR A 76 3.07 10.32 -20.03
CA THR A 76 2.96 8.98 -20.64
C THR A 76 4.24 8.18 -20.41
N CYS A 77 4.14 7.14 -19.58
CA CYS A 77 5.24 6.22 -19.31
C CYS A 77 5.14 5.02 -20.26
N PRO A 78 6.19 4.66 -21.02
CA PRO A 78 6.11 3.64 -22.07
C PRO A 78 5.73 2.24 -21.56
N TRP A 79 6.01 1.92 -20.30
CA TRP A 79 5.68 0.63 -19.68
C TRP A 79 4.52 0.68 -18.67
N LYS A 80 4.24 1.82 -18.02
CA LYS A 80 3.10 1.95 -17.09
C LYS A 80 1.80 2.32 -17.79
N GLY A 81 1.80 3.24 -18.77
CA GLY A 81 0.59 3.83 -19.36
C GLY A 81 0.53 5.35 -19.18
N GLN A 82 -0.65 5.95 -19.35
CA GLN A 82 -0.88 7.38 -19.10
C GLN A 82 -1.04 7.63 -17.59
N ALA A 83 -0.17 8.48 -17.05
CA ALA A 83 -0.35 9.11 -15.74
C ALA A 83 -1.21 10.38 -15.88
N ARG A 84 -2.07 10.61 -14.90
CA ARG A 84 -2.81 11.86 -14.70
C ARG A 84 -2.53 12.40 -13.31
N TYR A 85 -2.62 13.72 -13.14
CA TYR A 85 -2.29 14.37 -11.88
C TYR A 85 -3.50 15.02 -11.21
N TYR A 86 -3.45 15.13 -9.89
CA TYR A 86 -4.34 15.90 -9.05
C TYR A 86 -3.52 16.95 -8.28
N SER A 87 -4.01 18.18 -8.24
CA SER A 87 -3.53 19.18 -7.28
C SER A 87 -4.23 18.96 -5.94
N LEU A 88 -3.50 19.07 -4.84
CA LEU A 88 -4.10 19.10 -3.51
C LEU A 88 -4.45 20.54 -3.15
N VAL A 89 -5.66 20.77 -2.64
CA VAL A 89 -6.14 22.10 -2.21
C VAL A 89 -6.67 21.96 -0.79
N PHE A 90 -6.11 22.72 0.15
CA PHE A 90 -6.59 22.76 1.53
C PHE A 90 -6.45 24.17 2.12
N ALA A 91 -7.56 24.69 2.66
CA ALA A 91 -7.70 26.06 3.12
C ALA A 91 -7.21 27.07 2.05
N ASP A 92 -6.15 27.82 2.34
CA ASP A 92 -5.55 28.83 1.45
C ASP A 92 -4.32 28.29 0.67
N GLN A 93 -3.99 27.00 0.82
CA GLN A 93 -2.84 26.37 0.15
C GLN A 93 -3.28 25.48 -1.02
N GLU A 94 -2.54 25.56 -2.14
CA GLU A 94 -2.60 24.61 -3.25
C GLU A 94 -1.21 24.02 -3.51
N ASN A 95 -1.14 22.70 -3.65
CA ASN A 95 0.06 21.97 -4.04
C ASN A 95 -0.19 21.31 -5.40
N LEU A 96 0.34 21.95 -6.45
CA LEU A 96 0.06 21.59 -7.84
C LEU A 96 0.62 20.22 -8.20
N ASP A 97 -0.19 19.41 -8.86
CA ASP A 97 0.12 18.03 -9.28
C ASP A 97 0.64 17.10 -8.14
N ALA A 98 0.35 17.40 -6.88
CA ALA A 98 0.88 16.72 -5.69
C ALA A 98 0.47 15.25 -5.51
N ALA A 99 -0.46 14.76 -6.34
CA ALA A 99 -0.81 13.36 -6.43
C ALA A 99 -0.95 12.93 -7.90
N TRP A 100 -0.68 11.65 -8.22
CA TRP A 100 -0.84 11.11 -9.59
C TRP A 100 -1.37 9.69 -9.60
N TYR A 101 -2.06 9.33 -10.68
CA TYR A 101 -2.75 8.06 -10.85
C TYR A 101 -2.70 7.55 -12.28
N TYR A 102 -2.91 6.24 -12.45
CA TYR A 102 -2.98 5.60 -13.76
C TYR A 102 -4.42 5.10 -14.01
N PRO A 103 -5.27 5.83 -14.77
CA PRO A 103 -6.62 5.38 -15.11
C PRO A 103 -6.62 4.19 -16.08
N ASP A 104 -5.64 4.14 -17.00
CA ASP A 104 -5.42 2.97 -17.85
C ASP A 104 -3.94 2.55 -17.86
N PRO A 105 -3.54 1.69 -16.90
CA PRO A 105 -2.22 1.11 -16.88
C PRO A 105 -2.12 -0.12 -17.77
N LYS A 106 -0.94 -0.31 -18.37
CA LYS A 106 -0.59 -1.53 -19.11
C LYS A 106 -0.59 -2.77 -18.19
N LEU A 107 -0.64 -3.95 -18.80
CA LEU A 107 -0.67 -5.27 -18.14
C LEU A 107 0.23 -5.39 -16.89
N ALA A 108 1.49 -4.97 -16.99
CA ALA A 108 2.46 -5.04 -15.90
C ALA A 108 2.12 -4.16 -14.66
N ALA A 109 1.35 -3.08 -14.86
CA ALA A 109 0.97 -2.12 -13.84
C ALA A 109 -0.53 -2.18 -13.46
N ARG A 110 -1.26 -3.22 -13.89
CA ARG A 110 -2.72 -3.35 -13.64
C ARG A 110 -3.13 -3.30 -12.17
N LYS A 111 -2.23 -3.67 -11.24
CA LYS A 111 -2.50 -3.61 -9.80
C LYS A 111 -2.75 -2.19 -9.29
N ILE A 112 -2.03 -1.20 -9.83
CA ILE A 112 -2.18 0.22 -9.47
C ILE A 112 -3.23 0.95 -10.35
N LYS A 113 -4.14 0.23 -11.01
CA LYS A 113 -5.22 0.86 -11.80
C LYS A 113 -6.12 1.67 -10.88
N ASN A 114 -6.37 2.92 -11.25
CA ASN A 114 -7.10 3.92 -10.46
C ASN A 114 -6.51 4.20 -9.06
N HIS A 115 -5.34 3.63 -8.72
CA HIS A 115 -4.68 3.96 -7.47
C HIS A 115 -3.85 5.24 -7.64
N VAL A 116 -3.78 6.03 -6.57
CA VAL A 116 -3.16 7.35 -6.53
C VAL A 116 -1.95 7.33 -5.58
N ALA A 117 -0.82 7.84 -6.06
CA ALA A 117 0.41 8.04 -5.28
C ALA A 117 0.67 9.54 -5.04
N PHE A 118 1.54 9.83 -4.07
CA PHE A 118 1.75 11.16 -3.51
C PHE A 118 3.24 11.54 -3.46
N TRP A 119 3.56 12.83 -3.66
CA TRP A 119 4.91 13.41 -3.66
C TRP A 119 4.86 14.90 -3.31
N ARG A 120 5.91 15.68 -3.61
CA ARG A 120 5.96 17.15 -3.43
C ARG A 120 5.57 17.62 -2.01
N GLY A 121 6.12 16.99 -0.98
CA GLY A 121 5.88 17.37 0.42
C GLY A 121 4.60 16.81 1.04
N VAL A 122 3.97 15.83 0.39
CA VAL A 122 3.07 14.89 1.08
C VAL A 122 3.93 13.81 1.74
N GLU A 123 3.81 13.67 3.04
CA GLU A 123 4.44 12.60 3.82
C GLU A 123 3.55 11.36 3.78
N VAL A 124 4.14 10.16 3.70
CA VAL A 124 3.37 8.90 3.67
C VAL A 124 3.92 7.92 4.70
N GLU A 125 3.13 7.72 5.76
CA GLU A 125 3.34 6.71 6.80
C GLU A 125 2.60 5.42 6.40
N LYS A 126 3.05 4.22 6.84
CA LYS A 126 2.60 2.92 6.28
C LYS A 126 2.93 1.69 7.14
#